data_AF-A0A2V8PB18-F1
#
_entry.id   AF-A0A2V8PB18-F1
#
_cell.length_a   1.000
_cell.length_b   1.000
_cell.length_c   1.000
_cell.angle_alpha   90.00
_cell.angle_beta   90.00
_cell.angle_gamma   90.00
#
_symmetry.space_group_name_H-M   'P 1'
#
loop_
_entity.id
_entity.type
_entity.pdbx_description
1 polymer ?
#
loop_
_entity_poly.entity_id
_entity_poly.type
_entity_poly.pdbx_seq_one_letter_code
_entity_poly.pdbx_strand_id
1 'polypeptide(L)'
;MTSPPLPEQIELHRDRMWRRDEDLRIESAVDAERFIEDVGFANTLTDARRAGPSLYIAVCGRRDVSLPRNVQKDEETRLTWYLKDEVMRRGRVYYAKLAGGRSMFVAPRLISHFAAVWMPRRKDEPLVLSDAAQR
;
A
#
# COMPACT_ATOMS: atom_id res chain seq x y z
N MET A 1 -10.86 15.73 16.14
CA MET A 1 -9.55 16.26 16.54
C MET A 1 -8.66 16.26 15.31
N THR A 2 -8.36 17.43 14.75
CA THR A 2 -7.34 17.56 13.69
C THR A 2 -5.98 17.33 14.35
N SER A 3 -5.29 16.26 13.97
CA SER A 3 -3.90 16.06 14.39
C SER A 3 -3.09 17.29 13.95
N PRO A 4 -2.11 17.74 14.76
CA PRO A 4 -1.23 18.83 14.36
C PRO A 4 -0.52 18.48 13.05
N PRO A 5 -0.21 19.49 12.20
CA PRO A 5 0.53 19.26 10.98
C PRO A 5 1.86 18.58 11.29
N LEU A 6 2.25 17.60 10.47
CA LEU A 6 3.55 16.96 10.63
C LEU A 6 4.67 17.96 10.32
N PRO A 7 5.84 17.83 10.95
CA PRO A 7 7.04 18.57 10.55
C PRO A 7 7.32 18.42 9.05
N GLU A 8 7.71 19.50 8.38
CA GLU A 8 7.91 19.52 6.92
C GLU A 8 8.95 18.50 6.45
N GLN A 9 9.98 18.21 7.26
CA GLN A 9 10.95 17.15 6.95
C GLN A 9 10.30 15.77 6.79
N ILE A 10 9.27 15.48 7.60
CA ILE A 10 8.51 14.23 7.50
C ILE A 10 7.65 14.24 6.24
N GLU A 11 7.03 15.38 5.90
CA GLU A 11 6.27 15.51 4.65
C GLU A 11 7.17 15.36 3.42
N LEU A 12 8.36 15.96 3.38
CA LEU A 12 9.33 15.80 2.29
C LEU A 12 9.79 14.35 2.15
N HIS A 13 10.03 13.66 3.26
CA HIS A 13 10.35 12.23 3.23
C HIS A 13 9.19 11.42 2.64
N ARG A 14 7.96 11.71 3.07
CA ARG A 14 6.75 11.07 2.55
C ARG A 14 6.50 11.41 1.08
N ASP A 15 6.81 12.62 0.61
CA ASP A 15 6.66 12.99 -0.80
C ASP A 15 7.55 12.14 -1.68
N ARG A 16 8.83 12.05 -1.30
CA ARG A 16 9.79 11.21 -2.03
C ARG A 16 9.44 9.73 -1.93
N MET A 17 9.18 9.22 -0.73
CA MET A 17 8.95 7.78 -0.54
C MET A 17 7.60 7.34 -1.09
N TRP A 18 6.55 8.15 -0.94
CA TRP A 18 5.18 7.81 -1.36
C TRP A 18 4.78 8.39 -2.71
N ARG A 19 5.72 9.03 -3.41
CA ARG A 19 5.59 9.55 -4.77
C ARG A 19 4.46 10.58 -4.85
N ARG A 20 4.44 11.50 -3.88
CA ARG A 20 3.44 12.59 -3.79
C ARG A 20 3.91 13.88 -4.47
N ASP A 21 4.66 13.69 -5.54
CA ASP A 21 5.26 14.71 -6.39
C ASP A 21 5.01 14.31 -7.85
N GLU A 22 4.69 15.27 -8.70
CA GLU A 22 4.33 15.05 -10.11
C GLU A 22 5.48 14.38 -10.87
N ASP A 23 6.72 14.77 -10.56
CA ASP A 23 7.92 14.22 -11.20
C ASP A 23 8.21 12.77 -10.78
N LEU A 24 7.58 12.30 -9.70
CA LEU A 24 7.75 10.94 -9.16
C LEU A 24 6.56 10.03 -9.44
N ARG A 25 5.57 10.52 -10.19
CA ARG A 25 4.30 9.83 -10.43
C ARG A 25 4.49 8.48 -11.10
N ILE A 26 3.65 7.52 -10.71
CA ILE A 26 3.67 6.16 -11.24
C ILE A 26 2.73 6.05 -12.43
N GLU A 27 3.27 5.65 -13.57
CA GLU A 27 2.51 5.52 -14.82
C GLU A 27 2.55 4.11 -15.42
N SER A 28 3.44 3.25 -14.92
CA SER A 28 3.64 1.89 -15.43
C SER A 28 3.66 0.85 -14.33
N ALA A 29 3.40 -0.42 -14.71
CA ALA A 29 3.46 -1.54 -13.77
C ALA A 29 4.89 -1.77 -13.23
N VAL A 30 5.92 -1.45 -14.01
CA VAL A 30 7.32 -1.55 -13.57
C VAL A 30 7.62 -0.51 -12.50
N ASP A 31 7.11 0.71 -12.65
CA ASP A 31 7.29 1.77 -11.66
C ASP A 31 6.50 1.46 -10.39
N ALA A 32 5.29 0.89 -10.52
CA ALA A 32 4.51 0.41 -9.39
C ALA A 32 5.25 -0.69 -8.60
N GLU A 33 5.85 -1.67 -9.29
CA GLU A 33 6.68 -2.71 -8.65
C GLU A 33 7.85 -2.12 -7.88
N ARG A 34 8.61 -1.21 -8.51
CA ARG A 34 9.76 -0.53 -7.88
C ARG A 34 9.32 0.29 -6.66
N PHE A 35 8.25 1.05 -6.80
CA PHE A 35 7.67 1.81 -5.70
C PHE A 35 7.34 0.91 -4.50
N ILE A 36 6.62 -0.19 -4.73
CA ILE A 36 6.23 -1.11 -3.66
C ILE A 36 7.46 -1.74 -2.99
N GLU A 37 8.50 -2.08 -3.77
CA GLU A 37 9.76 -2.60 -3.24
C GLU A 37 10.47 -1.56 -2.35
N ASP A 38 10.54 -0.31 -2.81
CA ASP A 38 11.16 0.81 -2.10
C ASP A 38 10.45 1.11 -0.77
N VAL A 39 9.11 1.21 -0.78
CA VAL A 39 8.33 1.51 0.45
C VAL A 39 8.07 0.29 1.31
N GLY A 40 8.22 -0.91 0.76
CA GLY A 40 7.95 -2.18 1.42
C GLY A 40 6.48 -2.62 1.37
N PHE A 41 5.52 -1.70 1.45
CA PHE A 41 4.11 -2.01 1.28
C PHE A 41 3.32 -0.76 0.88
N ALA A 42 2.19 -0.93 0.21
CA ALA A 42 1.30 0.17 -0.15
C ALA A 42 -0.16 -0.29 -0.22
N ASN A 43 -1.10 0.53 0.24
CA ASN A 43 -2.52 0.33 -0.06
C ASN A 43 -2.77 0.44 -1.56
N THR A 44 -3.84 -0.15 -2.09
CA THR A 44 -4.15 -0.02 -3.51
C THR A 44 -4.83 1.31 -3.84
N LEU A 45 -6.07 1.50 -3.36
CA LEU A 45 -6.94 2.61 -3.75
C LEU A 45 -7.40 3.41 -2.52
N THR A 46 -6.44 4.03 -1.83
CA THR A 46 -6.73 4.92 -0.70
C THR A 46 -6.25 6.34 -0.97
N ASP A 47 -6.92 7.32 -0.39
CA ASP A 47 -6.64 8.73 -0.58
C ASP A 47 -6.02 9.36 0.68
N ALA A 48 -5.75 10.67 0.65
CA ALA A 48 -5.00 11.37 1.70
C ALA A 48 -5.66 11.32 3.10
N ARG A 49 -6.95 10.96 3.18
CA ARG A 49 -7.66 10.76 4.46
C ARG A 49 -7.21 9.50 5.19
N ARG A 50 -6.47 8.62 4.52
CA ARG A 50 -5.88 7.42 5.12
C ARG A 50 -4.36 7.57 5.16
N ALA A 51 -3.81 7.36 6.35
CA ALA A 51 -2.37 7.37 6.54
C ALA A 51 -1.70 6.21 5.81
N GLY A 52 -0.49 6.45 5.33
CA GLY A 52 0.39 5.46 4.73
C GLY A 52 0.52 5.57 3.21
N PRO A 53 1.46 4.82 2.62
CA PRO A 53 1.67 4.74 1.18
C PRO A 53 0.44 4.13 0.47
N SER A 54 0.13 4.65 -0.71
CA SER A 54 -0.94 4.14 -1.57
C SER A 54 -0.53 4.20 -3.03
N LEU A 55 -0.84 3.15 -3.80
CA LEU A 55 -0.63 3.16 -5.25
C LEU A 55 -1.43 4.30 -5.90
N TYR A 56 -2.70 4.51 -5.51
CA TYR A 56 -3.49 5.65 -6.02
C TYR A 56 -2.82 7.01 -5.77
N ILE A 57 -2.35 7.29 -4.56
CA ILE A 57 -1.64 8.54 -4.25
C ILE A 57 -0.40 8.70 -5.12
N ALA A 58 0.37 7.62 -5.29
CA ALA A 58 1.57 7.61 -6.12
C ALA A 58 1.26 7.77 -7.63
N VAL A 59 0.11 7.30 -8.09
CA VAL A 59 -0.41 7.55 -9.45
C VAL A 59 -0.93 8.97 -9.61
N CYS A 60 -1.45 9.59 -8.56
CA CYS A 60 -1.87 11.00 -8.61
C CYS A 60 -0.70 11.99 -8.51
N GLY A 61 0.44 11.59 -7.94
CA GLY A 61 1.64 12.44 -7.86
C GLY A 61 1.47 13.69 -7.00
N ARG A 62 0.59 13.70 -5.98
CA ARG A 62 0.33 14.89 -5.15
C ARG A 62 -0.04 14.58 -3.71
N ARG A 63 0.14 15.55 -2.81
CA ARG A 63 -0.16 15.40 -1.36
C ARG A 63 -1.67 15.29 -1.10
N ASP A 64 -2.46 16.19 -1.68
CA ASP A 64 -3.91 16.28 -1.45
C ASP A 64 -4.67 15.52 -2.54
N VAL A 65 -4.83 14.22 -2.30
CA VAL A 65 -5.57 13.31 -3.16
C VAL A 65 -6.87 12.97 -2.46
N SER A 66 -7.98 13.05 -3.19
CA SER A 66 -9.29 12.60 -2.76
C SER A 66 -9.90 11.69 -3.82
N LEU A 67 -10.51 10.59 -3.40
CA LEU A 67 -11.23 9.73 -4.33
C LEU A 67 -12.47 10.46 -4.86
N PRO A 68 -12.63 10.59 -6.20
CA PRO A 68 -13.78 11.27 -6.78
C PRO A 68 -15.05 10.45 -6.58
N ARG A 69 -16.21 11.11 -6.61
CA ARG A 69 -17.50 10.43 -6.49
C ARG A 69 -17.74 9.39 -7.59
N ASN A 70 -17.34 9.74 -8.83
CA ASN A 70 -17.51 8.89 -10.01
C ASN A 70 -16.19 8.22 -10.40
N VAL A 71 -15.67 7.40 -9.49
CA VAL A 71 -14.39 6.68 -9.57
C VAL A 71 -14.12 6.01 -10.93
N GLN A 72 -15.13 5.47 -11.59
CA GLN A 72 -14.97 4.75 -12.87
C GLN A 72 -14.64 5.65 -14.07
N LYS A 73 -14.94 6.95 -13.97
CA LYS A 73 -14.73 7.95 -15.03
C LYS A 73 -13.42 8.72 -14.84
N ASP A 74 -12.80 8.60 -13.68
CA ASP A 74 -11.56 9.27 -13.34
C ASP A 74 -10.35 8.57 -13.95
N GLU A 75 -9.48 9.33 -14.62
CA GLU A 75 -8.33 8.79 -15.35
C GLU A 75 -7.31 8.15 -14.41
N GLU A 76 -6.96 8.84 -13.33
CA GLU A 76 -5.96 8.36 -12.36
C GLU A 76 -6.45 7.11 -11.63
N THR A 77 -7.75 7.05 -11.31
CA THR A 77 -8.32 5.84 -10.74
C THR A 77 -8.34 4.70 -11.75
N ARG A 78 -8.75 4.93 -13.01
CA ARG A 78 -8.70 3.90 -14.06
C ARG A 78 -7.29 3.36 -14.25
N LEU A 79 -6.29 4.26 -14.30
CA LEU A 79 -4.89 3.88 -14.36
C LEU A 79 -4.48 3.06 -13.14
N THR A 80 -4.87 3.46 -11.93
CA THR A 80 -4.55 2.70 -10.72
C THR A 80 -5.15 1.28 -10.73
N TRP A 81 -6.38 1.11 -11.23
CA TRP A 81 -6.99 -0.21 -11.41
C TRP A 81 -6.23 -1.05 -12.43
N TYR A 82 -5.91 -0.47 -13.59
CA TYR A 82 -5.11 -1.13 -14.61
C TYR A 82 -3.75 -1.58 -14.07
N LEU A 83 -3.04 -0.69 -13.38
CA LEU A 83 -1.75 -0.99 -12.77
C LEU A 83 -1.86 -2.07 -11.70
N LYS A 84 -2.89 -2.04 -10.84
CA LYS A 84 -3.13 -3.10 -9.86
C LYS A 84 -3.24 -4.46 -10.56
N ASP A 85 -4.05 -4.55 -11.60
CA ASP A 85 -4.30 -5.82 -12.30
C ASP A 85 -3.03 -6.30 -13.04
N GLU A 86 -2.31 -5.39 -13.69
CA GLU A 86 -1.03 -5.71 -14.36
C GLU A 86 0.06 -6.15 -13.38
N VAL A 87 0.21 -5.46 -12.26
CA VAL A 87 1.17 -5.82 -11.20
C VAL A 87 0.83 -7.19 -10.61
N MET A 88 -0.47 -7.47 -10.37
CA MET A 88 -0.91 -8.80 -9.94
C MET A 88 -0.61 -9.87 -10.97
N ARG A 89 -0.89 -9.60 -12.26
CA ARG A 89 -0.61 -10.52 -13.37
C ARG A 89 0.88 -10.85 -13.49
N ARG A 90 1.75 -9.87 -13.21
CA ARG A 90 3.21 -10.01 -13.27
C ARG A 90 3.80 -10.73 -12.05
N GLY A 91 3.09 -10.72 -10.92
CA GLY A 91 3.41 -11.56 -9.75
C GLY A 91 4.71 -11.21 -9.02
N ARG A 92 5.23 -9.98 -9.20
CA ARG A 92 6.49 -9.52 -8.57
C ARG A 92 6.31 -8.90 -7.18
N VAL A 93 5.08 -8.72 -6.75
CA VAL A 93 4.72 -8.25 -5.41
C VAL A 93 3.59 -9.11 -4.87
N TYR A 94 3.42 -9.13 -3.56
CA TYR A 94 2.38 -9.91 -2.91
C TYR A 94 1.15 -9.05 -2.64
N TYR A 95 0.01 -9.45 -3.20
CA TYR A 95 -1.27 -8.78 -2.98
C TYR A 95 -2.06 -9.45 -1.85
N ALA A 96 -2.49 -8.68 -0.84
CA ALA A 96 -3.18 -9.21 0.32
C ALA A 96 -4.12 -8.22 1.01
N LYS A 97 -4.81 -8.70 2.03
CA LYS A 97 -5.62 -7.92 2.95
C LYS A 97 -5.19 -8.20 4.39
N LEU A 98 -4.22 -7.43 4.89
CA LEU A 98 -3.59 -7.69 6.19
C LEU A 98 -4.05 -6.68 7.24
N ALA A 99 -3.71 -5.40 7.05
CA ALA A 99 -4.07 -4.36 8.01
C ALA A 99 -5.50 -3.83 7.77
N GLY A 100 -6.42 -4.15 8.68
CA GLY A 100 -7.79 -3.62 8.68
C GLY A 100 -8.60 -4.02 7.44
N GLY A 101 -8.33 -5.20 6.87
CA GLY A 101 -9.07 -5.78 5.73
C GLY A 101 -8.89 -5.04 4.39
N ARG A 102 -7.97 -4.08 4.30
CA ARG A 102 -7.74 -3.27 3.10
C ARG A 102 -6.82 -4.00 2.13
N SER A 103 -7.13 -3.86 0.84
CA SER A 103 -6.28 -4.34 -0.23
C SER A 103 -4.95 -3.57 -0.25
N MET A 104 -3.86 -4.30 -0.17
CA MET A 104 -2.51 -3.78 -0.16
C MET A 104 -1.56 -4.68 -0.94
N PHE A 105 -0.46 -4.09 -1.39
CA PHE A 105 0.70 -4.79 -1.90
C PHE A 105 1.81 -4.80 -0.86
N VAL A 106 2.59 -5.88 -0.85
CA VAL A 106 3.74 -6.09 0.02
C VAL A 106 4.93 -6.50 -0.85
N ALA A 107 6.07 -5.86 -0.62
CA ALA A 107 7.35 -6.21 -1.21
C ALA A 107 7.72 -7.67 -0.86
N PRO A 108 8.20 -8.49 -1.80
CA PRO A 108 8.52 -9.90 -1.54
C PRO A 108 9.43 -10.12 -0.32
N ARG A 109 10.43 -9.25 -0.12
CA ARG A 109 11.33 -9.32 1.03
C ARG A 109 10.63 -9.15 2.39
N LEU A 110 9.45 -8.54 2.41
CA LEU A 110 8.68 -8.31 3.63
C LEU A 110 7.61 -9.37 3.90
N ILE A 111 7.37 -10.31 2.97
CA ILE A 111 6.32 -11.33 3.14
C ILE A 111 6.49 -12.10 4.45
N SER A 112 7.69 -12.61 4.76
CA SER A 112 7.94 -13.37 5.99
C SER A 112 7.70 -12.55 7.26
N HIS A 113 8.02 -11.25 7.22
CA HIS A 113 7.80 -10.35 8.35
C HIS A 113 6.31 -10.09 8.57
N PHE A 114 5.56 -9.87 7.49
CA PHE A 114 4.10 -9.73 7.57
C PHE A 114 3.42 -11.03 7.98
N ALA A 115 3.90 -12.19 7.49
CA ALA A 115 3.36 -13.49 7.83
C ALA A 115 3.50 -13.79 9.33
N ALA A 116 4.64 -13.44 9.93
CA ALA A 116 4.88 -13.63 11.37
C ALA A 116 3.89 -12.85 12.26
N VAL A 117 3.35 -11.72 11.79
CA VAL A 117 2.44 -10.85 12.56
C VAL A 117 0.97 -11.12 12.23
N TRP A 118 0.64 -11.32 10.96
CA TRP A 118 -0.75 -11.32 10.47
C TRP A 118 -1.21 -12.64 9.86
N MET A 119 -0.35 -13.64 9.72
CA MET A 119 -0.70 -14.94 9.13
C MET A 119 -0.28 -16.11 10.04
N PRO A 120 -0.88 -16.25 11.24
CA PRO A 120 -0.70 -17.47 12.01
C PRO A 120 -1.19 -18.64 11.14
N ARG A 121 -0.28 -19.58 10.85
CA ARG A 121 -0.70 -20.83 10.21
C ARG A 121 -1.24 -21.72 11.32
N ARG A 122 -2.40 -22.34 11.11
CA ARG A 122 -3.02 -23.23 12.09
C ARG A 122 -2.08 -24.34 12.60
N LYS A 123 -1.17 -24.80 11.74
CA LYS A 123 -0.13 -25.78 12.09
C LYS A 123 1.00 -25.25 12.99
N ASP A 124 1.18 -23.94 13.05
CA ASP A 124 2.18 -23.26 13.87
C ASP A 124 1.58 -22.83 15.23
N GLU A 125 0.26 -22.93 15.43
CA GLU A 125 -0.43 -22.61 16.69
C GLU A 125 0.21 -23.31 17.91
N PRO A 126 0.58 -24.60 17.85
CA PRO A 126 1.23 -25.27 18.99
C PRO A 126 2.61 -24.71 19.36
N LEU A 127 3.27 -23.99 18.46
CA LEU A 127 4.61 -23.41 18.66
C LEU A 127 4.57 -21.95 19.13
N VAL A 128 3.45 -21.25 18.87
CA VAL A 128 3.34 -19.79 19.05
C VAL A 128 2.32 -19.42 20.13
N LEU A 129 1.30 -20.25 20.36
CA LEU A 129 0.24 -20.00 21.32
C LEU A 129 0.42 -20.84 22.58
N SER A 130 0.04 -20.29 23.74
CA SER A 130 -0.06 -21.07 24.97
C SER A 130 -1.17 -22.14 24.86
N ASP A 131 -1.09 -23.21 25.65
CA ASP A 131 -2.08 -24.30 25.63
C ASP A 131 -3.53 -23.81 25.82
N ALA A 132 -3.72 -22.73 26.58
CA ALA A 132 -5.02 -22.11 26.80
C ALA A 132 -5.55 -21.37 25.56
N ALA A 133 -4.67 -20.89 24.68
CA ALA A 133 -4.99 -20.14 23.47
C ALA A 133 -5.09 -21.02 22.21
N GLN A 134 -4.79 -22.32 22.30
CA GLN A 134 -4.92 -23.30 21.20
C GLN A 134 -6.33 -23.90 21.06
N ARG A 135 -7.32 -23.44 21.86
CA ARG A 135 -8.70 -23.97 21.90
C ARG A 135 -9.65 -23.28 20.93
#